data_AF-A0A2W6C3Y8-F1
#
_entry.id   AF-A0A2W6C3Y8-F1
#
_cell.length_a   1.000
_cell.length_b   1.000
_cell.length_c   1.000
_cell.angle_alpha   90.00
_cell.angle_beta   90.00
_cell.angle_gamma   90.00
#
_symmetry.space_group_name_H-M   'P 1'
#
loop_
_entity.id
_entity.type
_entity.pdbx_description
1 polymer ?
#
loop_
_entity_poly.entity_id
_entity_poly.type
_entity_poly.pdbx_seq_one_letter_code
_entity_poly.pdbx_strand_id
1 'polypeptide(L)'
;MREVWDATGQTSAAVIEGIGRTGRLVTSTALILTLSFLAMSTAPFTFLKVLATGLAAGILVDAFVVRSLLVPALVSLFGRWNWVLPPRAARLLLMRATSEG
;
A
#
# COMPACT_ATOMS: atom_id res chain seq x y z
N MET A 1 -9.97 7.31 -4.42
CA MET A 1 -9.65 6.34 -5.50
C MET A 1 -10.93 6.09 -6.30
N ARG A 2 -11.89 5.26 -5.87
CA ARG A 2 -13.01 4.83 -6.74
C ARG A 2 -13.89 5.96 -7.31
N GLU A 3 -14.31 6.89 -6.44
CA GLU A 3 -15.10 8.07 -6.83
C GLU A 3 -14.44 8.96 -7.89
N VAL A 4 -13.11 9.10 -7.87
CA VAL A 4 -12.40 10.02 -8.79
C VAL A 4 -12.39 9.49 -10.22
N TRP A 5 -12.22 8.18 -10.38
CA TRP A 5 -12.33 7.52 -11.69
C TRP A 5 -13.77 7.49 -12.19
N ASP A 6 -14.74 7.26 -11.31
CA ASP A 6 -16.16 7.31 -11.67
C ASP A 6 -16.55 8.74 -12.12
N ALA A 7 -15.89 9.78 -11.59
CA ALA A 7 -16.10 11.17 -11.97
C ALA A 7 -15.30 11.64 -13.21
N THR A 8 -14.08 11.16 -13.44
CA THR A 8 -13.18 11.69 -14.51
C THR A 8 -12.83 10.70 -15.61
N GLY A 9 -13.02 9.40 -15.40
CA GLY A 9 -12.62 8.35 -16.34
C GLY A 9 -11.10 8.22 -16.56
N GLN A 10 -10.27 8.91 -15.77
CA GLN A 10 -8.81 8.92 -15.91
C GLN A 10 -8.10 8.23 -14.73
N THR A 11 -7.29 7.20 -15.02
CA THR A 11 -6.70 6.32 -13.99
C THR A 11 -5.61 7.08 -13.24
N SER A 12 -4.84 7.91 -13.96
CA SER A 12 -3.77 8.72 -13.39
C SER A 12 -4.29 9.71 -12.35
N ALA A 13 -5.42 10.38 -12.60
CA ALA A 13 -6.00 11.33 -11.65
C ALA A 13 -6.40 10.63 -10.33
N ALA A 14 -7.05 9.47 -10.42
CA ALA A 14 -7.43 8.68 -9.25
C ALA A 14 -6.23 8.17 -8.45
N VAL A 15 -5.15 7.75 -9.14
CA VAL A 15 -3.91 7.27 -8.52
C VAL A 15 -3.16 8.41 -7.81
N ILE A 16 -3.03 9.58 -8.45
CA ILE A 16 -2.36 10.75 -7.86
C ILE A 16 -3.06 11.17 -6.56
N GLU A 17 -4.38 11.24 -6.56
CA GLU A 17 -5.13 11.66 -5.36
C GLU A 17 -5.09 10.61 -4.24
N GLY A 18 -5.13 9.33 -4.58
CA GLY A 18 -5.03 8.26 -3.58
C GLY A 18 -3.64 8.14 -2.95
N ILE A 19 -2.57 8.38 -3.72
CA ILE A 19 -1.20 8.45 -3.18
C ILE A 19 -1.06 9.70 -2.29
N GLY A 20 -1.61 10.85 -2.69
CA GLY A 20 -1.55 12.09 -1.91
C GLY A 20 -2.16 11.98 -0.51
N ARG A 21 -3.34 11.33 -0.38
CA ARG A 21 -4.00 11.17 0.93
C ARG A 21 -3.34 10.12 1.82
N THR A 22 -2.90 9.00 1.27
CA THR A 22 -2.41 7.86 2.08
C THR A 22 -0.91 7.86 2.27
N GLY A 23 -0.16 8.56 1.41
CA GLY A 23 1.30 8.57 1.42
C GLY A 23 1.90 8.99 2.77
N ARG A 24 1.37 10.06 3.38
CA ARG A 24 1.89 10.54 4.68
C ARG A 24 1.74 9.51 5.80
N LEU A 25 0.59 8.83 5.88
CA LEU A 25 0.35 7.80 6.91
C LEU A 25 1.32 6.63 6.75
N VAL A 26 1.57 6.24 5.50
CA VAL A 26 2.46 5.13 5.18
C VAL A 26 3.89 5.45 5.52
N THR A 27 4.38 6.61 5.08
CA THR A 27 5.75 7.02 5.34
C THR A 27 6.02 7.10 6.83
N SER A 28 5.07 7.60 7.63
CA SER A 28 5.18 7.62 9.10
C SER A 28 5.33 6.22 9.69
N THR A 29 4.48 5.27 9.30
CA THR A 29 4.56 3.88 9.78
C THR A 29 5.87 3.21 9.36
N ALA A 30 6.29 3.39 8.10
CA ALA A 30 7.55 2.85 7.60
C ALA A 30 8.76 3.42 8.37
N LEU A 31 8.73 4.70 8.72
CA LEU A 31 9.79 5.35 9.49
C LEU A 31 9.90 4.74 10.90
N ILE A 32 8.79 4.59 11.61
CA ILE A 32 8.77 4.05 12.97
C ILE A 32 9.29 2.61 12.99
N LEU A 33 8.87 1.77 12.03
CA LEU A 33 9.36 0.40 11.93
C LEU A 33 10.85 0.35 11.60
N THR A 34 11.30 1.15 10.62
CA THR A 34 12.72 1.23 10.24
C THR A 34 13.59 1.63 11.43
N LEU A 35 13.18 2.67 12.18
CA LEU A 35 13.90 3.12 13.38
C LEU A 35 13.91 2.04 14.48
N SER A 36 12.81 1.32 14.66
CA SER A 36 12.71 0.23 15.65
C SER A 36 13.67 -0.92 15.31
N PHE A 37 13.72 -1.34 14.05
CA PHE A 37 14.65 -2.39 13.61
C PHE A 37 16.10 -1.90 13.62
N LEU A 38 16.36 -0.63 13.28
CA LEU A 38 17.69 -0.05 13.36
C LEU A 38 18.20 -0.01 14.81
N ALA A 39 17.34 0.33 15.78
CA ALA A 39 17.68 0.24 17.19
C ALA A 39 17.96 -1.21 17.61
N MET A 40 17.11 -2.15 17.19
CA MET A 40 17.27 -3.58 17.47
C MET A 40 18.57 -4.16 16.85
N SER A 41 19.04 -3.60 15.74
CA SER A 41 20.32 -3.97 15.11
C SER A 41 21.55 -3.68 15.99
N THR A 42 21.41 -2.89 17.05
CA THR A 42 22.51 -2.62 17.99
C THR A 42 22.68 -3.75 19.02
N ALA A 43 21.77 -4.74 19.04
CA ALA A 43 21.86 -5.88 19.91
C ALA A 43 23.15 -6.70 19.66
N PRO A 44 23.75 -7.28 20.71
CA PRO A 44 25.01 -8.04 20.62
C PRO A 44 24.87 -9.37 19.86
N PHE A 45 23.64 -9.82 19.60
CA PHE A 45 23.38 -11.08 18.91
C PHE A 45 23.49 -10.89 17.39
N THR A 46 24.56 -11.43 16.78
CA THR A 46 24.89 -11.23 15.36
C THR A 46 23.75 -11.63 14.41
N PHE A 47 23.08 -12.75 14.69
CA PHE A 47 21.92 -13.17 13.90
C PHE A 47 20.82 -12.10 13.92
N LEU A 48 20.46 -11.61 15.10
CA LEU A 48 19.43 -10.59 15.23
C LEU A 48 19.80 -9.29 14.50
N LYS A 49 21.08 -8.91 14.54
CA LYS A 49 21.61 -7.76 13.82
C LYS A 49 21.45 -7.87 12.30
N VAL A 50 21.79 -9.02 11.71
CA VAL A 50 21.62 -9.25 10.26
C VAL A 50 20.15 -9.24 9.87
N LEU A 51 19.29 -9.88 10.68
CA LEU A 51 17.86 -9.94 10.42
C LEU A 51 17.20 -8.56 10.53
N ALA A 52 17.54 -7.78 11.57
CA ALA A 52 16.99 -6.45 11.79
C ALA A 52 17.42 -5.45 10.71
N THR A 53 18.69 -5.46 10.30
CA THR A 53 19.18 -4.62 9.20
C THR A 53 18.52 -4.98 7.87
N GLY A 54 18.37 -6.28 7.56
CA GLY A 54 17.67 -6.75 6.37
C GLY A 54 16.20 -6.34 6.35
N LEU A 55 15.50 -6.46 7.48
CA LEU A 55 14.11 -6.02 7.62
C LEU A 55 13.96 -4.51 7.45
N ALA A 56 14.82 -3.71 8.09
CA ALA A 56 14.82 -2.27 7.95
C ALA A 56 15.01 -1.84 6.48
N ALA A 57 15.96 -2.46 5.78
CA ALA A 57 16.17 -2.21 4.34
C ALA A 57 14.95 -2.64 3.50
N GLY A 58 14.37 -3.80 3.78
CA GLY A 58 13.18 -4.29 3.09
C GLY A 58 11.97 -3.37 3.23
N ILE A 59 11.74 -2.82 4.42
CA ILE A 59 10.65 -1.87 4.70
C ILE A 59 10.84 -0.58 3.91
N LEU A 60 12.07 -0.05 3.84
CA LEU A 60 12.36 1.14 3.03
C LEU A 60 12.10 0.86 1.54
N VAL A 61 12.56 -0.28 1.03
CA VAL A 61 12.34 -0.66 -0.36
C VAL A 61 10.84 -0.80 -0.67
N ASP A 62 10.05 -1.43 0.20
CA ASP A 62 8.59 -1.55 -0.02
C ASP A 62 7.90 -0.18 0.01
N ALA A 63 8.20 0.64 1.01
CA ALA A 63 7.59 1.96 1.18
C ALA A 63 7.88 2.89 0.00
N PHE A 64 9.11 2.87 -0.54
CA PHE A 64 9.50 3.74 -1.64
C PHE A 64 9.30 3.10 -3.02
N VAL A 65 9.89 1.93 -3.27
CA VAL A 65 9.89 1.30 -4.60
C VAL A 65 8.56 0.66 -4.92
N VAL A 66 8.08 -0.20 -4.03
CA VAL A 66 6.83 -0.94 -4.30
C VAL A 66 5.66 0.01 -4.32
N ARG A 67 5.54 0.88 -3.32
CA ARG A 67 4.35 1.73 -3.19
C ARG A 67 4.33 2.96 -4.11
N SER A 68 5.48 3.57 -4.36
CA SER A 68 5.53 4.80 -5.17
C SER A 68 5.68 4.51 -6.66
N LEU A 69 6.20 3.33 -7.03
CA LEU A 69 6.46 2.98 -8.42
C LEU A 69 5.66 1.75 -8.85
N LEU A 70 5.82 0.63 -8.16
CA LEU A 70 5.28 -0.66 -8.61
C LEU A 70 3.75 -0.70 -8.58
N VAL A 71 3.14 -0.27 -7.48
CA VAL A 71 1.67 -0.20 -7.33
C VAL A 71 1.03 0.72 -8.37
N PRO A 72 1.44 2.00 -8.52
CA PRO A 72 0.85 2.86 -9.55
C PRO A 72 1.15 2.37 -10.98
N ALA A 73 2.33 1.81 -11.24
CA ALA A 73 2.63 1.21 -12.54
C ALA A 73 1.71 0.02 -12.86
N LEU A 74 1.48 -0.88 -11.89
CA LEU A 74 0.56 -2.01 -12.06
C LEU A 74 -0.89 -1.54 -12.22
N VAL A 75 -1.34 -0.57 -11.42
CA VAL A 75 -2.69 -0.01 -11.55
C VAL A 75 -2.87 0.69 -12.90
N SER A 76 -1.84 1.38 -13.38
CA SER A 76 -1.85 2.01 -14.71
C SER A 76 -1.79 0.98 -15.85
N LEU A 77 -1.03 -0.11 -15.68
CA LEU A 77 -0.88 -1.17 -16.69
C LEU A 77 -2.14 -2.03 -16.82
N PHE A 78 -2.74 -2.44 -15.70
CA PHE A 78 -4.01 -3.17 -15.68
C PHE A 78 -5.23 -2.26 -15.95
N GLY A 79 -5.06 -0.93 -15.87
CA GLY A 79 -6.02 0.07 -16.31
C GLY A 79 -7.46 -0.22 -15.88
N ARG A 80 -8.38 -0.25 -16.86
CA ARG A 80 -9.82 -0.51 -16.68
C ARG A 80 -10.15 -1.86 -16.02
N TRP A 81 -9.31 -2.88 -16.15
CA TRP A 81 -9.60 -4.22 -15.64
C TRP A 81 -9.47 -4.33 -14.11
N ASN A 82 -8.63 -3.50 -13.49
CA ASN A 82 -8.54 -3.43 -12.02
C ASN A 82 -9.78 -2.79 -11.36
N TRP A 83 -10.57 -2.08 -12.16
CA TRP A 83 -11.71 -1.29 -11.70
C TRP A 83 -13.05 -1.99 -11.87
N VAL A 84 -13.12 -2.98 -12.77
CA VAL A 84 -14.28 -3.84 -12.91
C VAL A 84 -14.26 -4.87 -11.78
N LEU A 85 -15.14 -4.67 -10.80
CA LEU A 85 -15.36 -5.67 -9.76
C LEU A 85 -16.00 -6.91 -10.43
N PRO A 86 -15.39 -8.10 -10.36
CA PRO A 86 -16.02 -9.30 -10.91
C PRO A 86 -17.40 -9.48 -10.27
N PRO A 87 -18.46 -9.78 -11.04
CA PRO A 87 -19.84 -9.81 -10.51
C PRO A 87 -20.03 -10.79 -9.35
N ARG A 88 -19.15 -11.79 -9.21
CA ARG A 88 -19.11 -12.71 -8.07
C ARG A 88 -18.59 -12.06 -6.78
N ALA A 89 -17.59 -11.19 -6.85
CA ALA A 89 -17.04 -10.47 -5.70
C ALA A 89 -17.98 -9.33 -5.23
N ALA A 90 -18.66 -8.68 -6.16
CA ALA A 90 -19.70 -7.69 -5.85
C ALA A 90 -20.85 -8.29 -5.03
N ARG A 91 -21.30 -9.50 -5.42
CA ARG A 91 -22.38 -10.21 -4.73
C ARG A 91 -22.02 -10.62 -3.31
N LEU A 92 -20.75 -10.95 -3.05
CA LEU A 92 -20.26 -11.31 -1.71
C LEU A 92 -20.08 -10.09 -0.80
N LEU A 93 -19.60 -8.96 -1.33
CA LEU A 93 -19.35 -7.75 -0.52
C LEU A 93 -20.63 -6.97 -0.20
N LEU A 94 -21.63 -6.96 -1.10
CA LEU A 94 -22.94 -6.35 -0.84
C LEU A 94 -23.76 -7.09 0.23
N MET A 95 -23.41 -8.34 0.55
CA MET A 95 -24.12 -9.15 1.55
C MET A 95 -23.68 -8.86 2.99
N ARG A 96 -22.62 -8.05 3.21
CA ARG A 96 -22.12 -7.68 4.56
C ARG A 96 -22.59 -6.30 5.04
N ALA A 97 -23.25 -5.51 4.19
CA ALA A 97 -23.66 -4.14 4.52
C ALA A 97 -25.09 -4.01 5.09
N THR A 98 -25.86 -5.11 5.14
CA THR A 98 -27.24 -5.12 5.67
C THR A 98 -27.40 -6.13 6.79
N SER A 99 -26.63 -5.97 7.87
CA SER A 99 -26.85 -6.71 9.12
C SER A 99 -26.29 -5.94 10.32
N GLU A 100 -26.61 -4.65 10.45
CA GLU A 100 -26.71 -4.01 11.77
C GLU A 100 -27.94 -3.11 11.72
N GLY A 101 -29.02 -3.60 12.33
CA GLY A 101 -30.26 -2.87 12.60
C GLY A 101 -30.26 -2.32 14.02
#